data_AF-E4PT62-F1
#
_entry.id   AF-E4PT62-F1
#
_cell.length_a   1.000
_cell.length_b   1.000
_cell.length_c   1.000
_cell.angle_alpha   90.00
_cell.angle_beta   90.00
_cell.angle_gamma   90.00
#
_symmetry.space_group_name_H-M   'P 1'
#
loop_
_entity.id
_entity.type
_entity.pdbx_description
1 polymer ?
#
loop_
_entity_poly.entity_id
_entity_poly.type
_entity_poly.pdbx_seq_one_letter_code
_entity_poly.pdbx_strand_id
1 'polypeptide(L)'
;MIILKKQEQYDLHSLMIGGISKQELDNYNNFFNVFKNIKDKLFKLNENNYLDLKIDQDQIRDTIYSDDDVNKYIDQFKQLSTNFLNHFKTLIPSLDDIKNINITELEKSLTDYIFNQIDDIDLTDKYDLYQIIINNFNVIKENTELISKYYNDNDNQNETKQDIHLELLKDELTVTWESKKKKSEDLEVKDWNSTILEPRFIKNKYFKDIYDFLSVQQEQIEEQNSEIENVLSLIDEEDKTDEIYDFEKEKFIIKDGIEKLAKSIKKYKQVIEQDSLEDKIVQVSNLYEKQKEIKAIFNLTNKQLINDSYNKYLSLTENEFYELLITKWLENIIKTFEQKPIDIIDSYVSKFELLSKKYEDTLDDINNQILNSEKELLDLLKDLTGEESDMRAVNELIKILGGN
;
A
#
# COMPACT_ATOMS: atom_id res chain seq x y z
N MET A 1 -13.39 -19.91 -23.27
CA MET A 1 -12.04 -20.25 -23.77
C MET A 1 -11.34 -20.98 -22.64
N ILE A 2 -11.15 -22.29 -22.76
CA ILE A 2 -10.42 -23.06 -21.74
C ILE A 2 -8.97 -22.60 -21.81
N ILE A 3 -8.49 -21.90 -20.79
CA ILE A 3 -7.07 -21.61 -20.63
C ILE A 3 -6.41 -22.96 -20.35
N LEU A 4 -5.89 -23.59 -21.40
CA LEU A 4 -4.95 -24.69 -21.24
C LEU A 4 -3.77 -24.12 -20.46
N LYS A 5 -3.65 -24.49 -19.17
CA LYS A 5 -2.43 -24.27 -18.39
C LYS A 5 -1.30 -24.89 -19.22
N LYS A 6 -0.43 -24.04 -19.77
CA LYS A 6 0.77 -24.49 -20.47
C LYS A 6 1.53 -25.37 -19.48
N GLN A 7 1.82 -26.62 -19.84
CA GLN A 7 2.50 -27.55 -18.96
C GLN A 7 3.83 -26.93 -18.54
N GLU A 8 4.05 -26.83 -17.22
CA GLU A 8 5.26 -26.24 -16.67
C GLU A 8 6.46 -27.08 -17.13
N GLN A 9 7.41 -26.43 -17.81
CA GLN A 9 8.59 -27.08 -18.35
C GLN A 9 9.60 -27.22 -17.21
N TYR A 10 10.18 -28.41 -17.04
CA TYR A 10 11.23 -28.65 -16.06
C TYR A 10 12.47 -29.19 -16.77
N ASP A 11 13.62 -28.59 -16.47
CA ASP A 11 14.92 -29.17 -16.82
C ASP A 11 15.35 -30.26 -15.83
N LEU A 12 15.72 -31.43 -16.35
CA LEU A 12 16.12 -32.59 -15.54
C LEU A 12 17.42 -32.32 -14.77
N HIS A 13 18.41 -31.67 -15.36
CA HIS A 13 19.67 -31.37 -14.67
C HIS A 13 19.39 -30.38 -13.55
N SER A 14 18.61 -29.33 -13.82
CA SER A 14 18.21 -28.34 -12.82
C SER A 14 17.49 -28.96 -11.62
N LEU A 15 16.64 -29.97 -11.85
CA LEU A 15 15.99 -30.72 -10.77
C LEU A 15 16.96 -31.60 -9.97
N MET A 16 17.93 -32.21 -10.64
CA MET A 16 18.83 -33.17 -10.03
C MET A 16 19.97 -32.51 -9.25
N ILE A 17 20.56 -31.44 -9.78
CA ILE A 17 21.83 -30.85 -9.33
C ILE A 17 21.78 -29.31 -9.31
N GLY A 18 20.60 -28.72 -9.53
CA GLY A 18 20.42 -27.27 -9.46
C GLY A 18 20.93 -26.52 -10.69
N GLY A 19 20.90 -25.19 -10.58
CA GLY A 19 21.22 -24.26 -11.65
C GLY A 19 20.10 -24.15 -12.69
N ILE A 20 19.93 -22.96 -13.27
CA ILE A 20 18.86 -22.62 -14.21
C ILE A 20 19.33 -22.89 -15.65
N SER A 21 18.51 -23.57 -16.46
CA SER A 21 18.85 -23.82 -17.85
C SER A 21 18.79 -22.54 -18.70
N LYS A 22 19.65 -22.42 -19.71
CA LYS A 22 19.62 -21.28 -20.65
C LYS A 22 18.27 -21.17 -21.36
N GLN A 23 17.66 -22.30 -21.72
CA GLN A 23 16.38 -22.35 -22.40
C GLN A 23 15.24 -21.78 -21.53
N GLU A 24 15.24 -22.08 -20.22
CA GLU A 24 14.23 -21.51 -19.32
C GLU A 24 14.43 -20.00 -19.15
N LEU A 25 15.68 -19.55 -19.03
CA LEU A 25 15.97 -18.13 -18.91
C LEU A 25 15.68 -17.34 -20.21
N ASP A 26 15.80 -17.98 -21.37
CA ASP A 26 15.51 -17.37 -22.67
C ASP A 26 14.03 -16.95 -22.83
N ASN A 27 13.12 -17.52 -22.03
CA ASN A 27 11.71 -17.08 -21.97
C ASN A 27 11.55 -15.63 -21.50
N TYR A 28 12.58 -15.05 -20.87
CA TYR A 28 12.59 -13.67 -20.38
C TYR A 28 13.48 -12.75 -21.22
N ASN A 29 13.87 -13.18 -22.43
CA ASN A 29 14.72 -12.37 -23.31
C ASN A 29 14.08 -11.04 -23.72
N ASN A 30 12.75 -10.94 -23.76
CA ASN A 30 12.08 -9.66 -23.97
C ASN A 30 12.48 -8.62 -22.89
N PHE A 31 12.56 -9.03 -21.63
CA PHE A 31 13.02 -8.19 -20.52
C PHE A 31 14.52 -7.89 -20.61
N PHE A 32 15.36 -8.90 -20.83
CA PHE A 32 16.81 -8.70 -20.90
C PHE A 32 17.27 -7.92 -22.13
N ASN A 33 16.51 -7.93 -23.23
CA ASN A 33 16.81 -7.12 -24.40
C ASN A 33 16.67 -5.62 -24.12
N VAL A 34 15.73 -5.27 -23.23
CA VAL A 34 15.50 -3.90 -22.76
C VAL A 34 16.51 -3.54 -21.68
N PHE A 35 16.66 -4.40 -20.66
CA PHE A 35 17.55 -4.18 -19.52
C PHE A 35 18.79 -5.08 -19.59
N LYS A 36 19.73 -4.71 -20.48
CA LYS A 36 20.84 -5.58 -20.91
C LYS A 36 21.78 -6.00 -19.80
N ASN A 37 22.00 -5.13 -18.81
CA ASN A 37 22.95 -5.38 -17.72
C ASN A 37 22.39 -6.29 -16.62
N ILE A 38 21.07 -6.46 -16.54
CA ILE A 38 20.43 -7.19 -15.43
C ILE A 38 20.78 -8.68 -15.47
N LYS A 39 20.84 -9.28 -16.66
CA LYS A 39 21.16 -10.70 -16.80
C LYS A 39 22.49 -11.05 -16.14
N ASP A 40 23.52 -10.24 -16.38
CA ASP A 40 24.87 -10.44 -15.84
C ASP A 40 25.00 -10.05 -14.35
N LYS A 41 24.08 -9.20 -13.85
CA LYS A 41 23.97 -8.86 -12.43
C LYS A 41 23.34 -9.99 -11.64
N LEU A 42 22.31 -10.63 -12.18
CA LEU A 42 21.55 -11.67 -11.50
C LEU A 42 22.18 -13.06 -11.62
N PHE A 43 22.71 -13.41 -12.80
CA PHE A 43 23.11 -14.79 -13.09
C PHE A 43 24.59 -14.91 -13.47
N LYS A 44 25.18 -16.06 -13.12
CA LYS A 44 26.53 -16.46 -13.54
C LYS A 44 26.51 -17.84 -14.17
N LEU A 45 27.31 -18.05 -15.21
CA LEU A 45 27.46 -19.37 -15.82
C LEU A 45 28.32 -20.26 -14.91
N ASN A 46 27.83 -21.46 -14.61
CA ASN A 46 28.55 -22.46 -13.84
C ASN A 46 29.30 -23.46 -14.74
N GLU A 47 30.08 -24.34 -14.13
CA GLU A 47 30.93 -25.32 -14.83
C GLU A 47 30.14 -26.30 -15.71
N ASN A 48 28.86 -26.51 -15.38
CA ASN A 48 27.97 -27.43 -16.09
C ASN A 48 27.24 -26.78 -17.28
N ASN A 49 27.56 -25.53 -17.63
CA ASN A 49 26.85 -24.69 -18.61
C ASN A 49 25.41 -24.29 -18.21
N TYR A 50 25.10 -24.33 -16.92
CA TYR A 50 23.86 -23.81 -16.33
C TYR A 50 24.11 -22.46 -15.65
N LEU A 51 23.04 -21.78 -15.23
CA LEU A 51 23.11 -20.44 -14.65
C LEU A 51 22.73 -20.47 -13.17
N ASP A 52 23.65 -20.06 -12.32
CA ASP A 52 23.38 -19.90 -10.89
C ASP A 52 22.99 -18.46 -10.59
N LEU A 53 22.16 -18.26 -9.58
CA LEU A 53 21.93 -16.92 -9.03
C LEU A 53 23.24 -16.43 -8.38
N LYS A 54 23.62 -15.19 -8.67
CA LYS A 54 24.85 -14.55 -8.18
C LYS A 54 24.66 -13.89 -6.82
N ILE A 55 23.42 -13.60 -6.49
CA ILE A 55 22.96 -12.86 -5.31
C ILE A 55 21.97 -13.73 -4.54
N ASP A 56 21.62 -13.32 -3.32
CA ASP A 56 20.57 -13.98 -2.57
C ASP A 56 19.19 -13.64 -3.18
N GLN A 57 18.20 -14.52 -3.00
CA GLN A 57 16.89 -14.37 -3.61
C GLN A 57 16.18 -13.08 -3.19
N ASP A 58 16.33 -12.67 -1.93
CA ASP A 58 15.78 -11.44 -1.37
C ASP A 58 16.40 -10.16 -1.97
N GLN A 59 17.57 -10.26 -2.60
CA GLN A 59 18.27 -9.14 -3.23
C GLN A 59 17.89 -8.92 -4.71
N ILE A 60 17.10 -9.82 -5.31
CA ILE A 60 16.72 -9.75 -6.74
C ILE A 60 16.03 -8.43 -7.04
N ARG A 61 15.04 -8.06 -6.23
CA ARG A 61 14.27 -6.82 -6.37
C ARG A 61 15.19 -5.61 -6.36
N ASP A 62 15.99 -5.46 -5.31
CA ASP A 62 16.86 -4.30 -5.11
C ASP A 62 17.92 -4.18 -6.21
N THR A 63 18.45 -5.31 -6.68
CA THR A 63 19.42 -5.35 -7.78
C THR A 63 18.82 -4.85 -9.09
N ILE A 64 17.55 -5.19 -9.37
CA ILE A 64 16.82 -4.74 -10.56
C ILE A 64 16.50 -3.24 -10.46
N TYR A 65 15.95 -2.78 -9.33
CA TYR A 65 15.58 -1.37 -9.15
C TYR A 65 16.79 -0.42 -9.07
N SER A 66 17.96 -0.93 -8.71
CA SER A 66 19.21 -0.16 -8.73
C SER A 66 19.83 -0.03 -10.13
N ASP A 67 19.22 -0.61 -11.18
CA ASP A 67 19.71 -0.51 -12.55
C ASP A 67 19.32 0.81 -13.23
N ASP A 68 20.27 1.43 -13.93
CA ASP A 68 20.04 2.71 -14.60
C ASP A 68 19.02 2.60 -15.74
N ASP A 69 18.98 1.49 -16.47
CA ASP A 69 18.04 1.33 -17.58
C ASP A 69 16.62 1.10 -17.07
N VAL A 70 16.46 0.45 -15.91
CA VAL A 70 15.19 0.33 -15.20
C VAL A 70 14.70 1.69 -14.72
N ASN A 71 15.57 2.49 -14.10
CA ASN A 71 15.18 3.84 -13.66
C ASN A 71 14.81 4.76 -14.84
N LYS A 72 15.54 4.67 -15.97
CA LYS A 72 15.15 5.39 -17.20
C LYS A 72 13.79 4.96 -17.73
N TYR A 73 13.50 3.66 -17.70
CA TYR A 73 12.20 3.13 -18.12
C TYR A 73 11.06 3.64 -17.22
N ILE A 74 11.25 3.68 -15.90
CA ILE A 74 10.29 4.28 -14.97
C ILE A 74 10.10 5.78 -15.27
N ASP A 75 11.18 6.51 -15.53
CA ASP A 75 11.13 7.94 -15.84
C ASP A 75 10.46 8.24 -17.18
N GLN A 76 10.54 7.35 -18.17
CA GLN A 76 9.77 7.46 -19.43
C GLN A 76 8.26 7.50 -19.17
N PHE A 77 7.75 6.71 -18.23
CA PHE A 77 6.33 6.73 -17.86
C PHE A 77 5.94 8.02 -17.11
N LYS A 78 6.81 8.57 -16.26
CA LYS A 78 6.56 9.89 -15.65
C LYS A 78 6.49 11.01 -16.70
N GLN A 79 7.35 10.94 -17.71
CA GLN A 79 7.30 11.86 -18.85
C GLN A 79 6.02 11.66 -19.67
N LEU A 80 5.61 10.42 -19.93
CA LEU A 80 4.33 10.11 -20.57
C LEU A 80 3.16 10.70 -19.80
N SER A 81 3.10 10.52 -18.48
CA SER A 81 2.06 11.09 -17.61
C SER A 81 2.01 12.62 -17.69
N THR A 82 3.18 13.27 -17.68
CA THR A 82 3.29 14.73 -17.80
C THR A 82 2.83 15.21 -19.18
N ASN A 83 3.23 14.52 -20.24
CA ASN A 83 2.83 14.85 -21.62
C ASN A 83 1.33 14.64 -21.81
N PHE A 84 0.76 13.57 -21.23
CA PHE A 84 -0.67 13.31 -21.25
C PHE A 84 -1.45 14.40 -20.52
N LEU A 85 -1.02 14.81 -19.31
CA LEU A 85 -1.61 15.93 -18.57
C LEU A 85 -1.62 17.21 -19.42
N ASN A 86 -0.48 17.54 -20.03
CA ASN A 86 -0.35 18.72 -20.88
C ASN A 86 -1.28 18.64 -22.09
N HIS A 87 -1.33 17.49 -22.77
CA HIS A 87 -2.24 17.26 -23.88
C HIS A 87 -3.70 17.42 -23.45
N PHE A 88 -4.11 16.83 -22.33
CA PHE A 88 -5.47 16.98 -21.80
C PHE A 88 -5.85 18.44 -21.58
N LYS A 89 -4.94 19.25 -21.00
CA LYS A 89 -5.16 20.70 -20.84
C LYS A 89 -5.28 21.46 -22.17
N THR A 90 -4.73 20.95 -23.27
CA THR A 90 -4.98 21.55 -24.60
C THR A 90 -6.38 21.26 -25.14
N LEU A 91 -6.98 20.14 -24.73
CA LEU A 91 -8.35 19.77 -25.12
C LEU A 91 -9.40 20.54 -24.30
N ILE A 92 -9.08 20.85 -23.04
CA ILE A 92 -9.94 21.60 -22.12
C ILE A 92 -9.12 22.71 -21.46
N PRO A 93 -8.87 23.85 -22.13
CA PRO A 93 -8.01 24.91 -21.61
C PRO A 93 -8.57 25.69 -20.42
N SER A 94 -9.90 25.76 -20.28
CA SER A 94 -10.59 26.52 -19.24
C SER A 94 -11.90 25.88 -18.79
N LEU A 95 -12.48 26.40 -17.71
CA LEU A 95 -13.80 25.97 -17.23
C LEU A 95 -14.90 26.25 -18.26
N ASP A 96 -14.84 27.39 -18.96
CA ASP A 96 -15.84 27.80 -19.95
C ASP A 96 -15.88 26.87 -21.17
N ASP A 97 -14.76 26.22 -21.50
CA ASP A 97 -14.70 25.27 -22.61
C ASP A 97 -15.54 24.01 -22.33
N ILE A 98 -15.72 23.64 -21.06
CA ILE A 98 -16.43 22.42 -20.63
C ILE A 98 -17.86 22.38 -21.15
N LYS A 99 -18.54 23.54 -21.24
CA LYS A 99 -19.94 23.64 -21.69
C LYS A 99 -20.18 23.09 -23.10
N ASN A 100 -19.13 23.12 -23.94
CA ASN A 100 -19.22 22.76 -25.36
C ASN A 100 -18.56 21.41 -25.67
N ILE A 101 -18.08 20.68 -24.65
CA ILE A 101 -17.39 19.42 -24.87
C ILE A 101 -18.38 18.35 -25.33
N ASN A 102 -18.09 17.77 -26.48
CA ASN A 102 -18.66 16.48 -26.87
C ASN A 102 -17.85 15.35 -26.22
N ILE A 103 -18.44 14.68 -25.23
CA ILE A 103 -17.80 13.59 -24.48
C ILE A 103 -17.26 12.49 -25.40
N THR A 104 -18.01 12.12 -26.44
CA THR A 104 -17.60 11.06 -27.37
C THR A 104 -16.40 11.49 -28.20
N GLU A 105 -16.31 12.76 -28.58
CA GLU A 105 -15.14 13.31 -29.29
C GLU A 105 -13.94 13.46 -28.36
N LEU A 106 -14.14 13.82 -27.10
CA LEU A 106 -13.09 13.87 -26.09
C LEU A 106 -12.48 12.47 -25.86
N GLU A 107 -13.31 11.47 -25.62
CA GLU A 107 -12.89 10.07 -25.44
C GLU A 107 -12.09 9.58 -26.65
N LYS A 108 -12.60 9.87 -27.86
CA LYS A 108 -11.92 9.53 -29.10
C LYS A 108 -10.57 10.26 -29.22
N SER A 109 -10.50 11.55 -28.92
CA SER A 109 -9.27 12.34 -29.01
C SER A 109 -8.19 11.82 -28.07
N LEU A 110 -8.55 11.44 -26.84
CA LEU A 110 -7.63 10.82 -25.88
C LEU A 110 -7.18 9.44 -26.35
N THR A 111 -8.08 8.65 -26.94
CA THR A 111 -7.75 7.34 -27.52
C THR A 111 -6.79 7.49 -28.70
N ASP A 112 -7.08 8.41 -29.61
CA ASP A 112 -6.25 8.70 -30.77
C ASP A 112 -4.87 9.22 -30.35
N TYR A 113 -4.77 9.97 -29.25
CA TYR A 113 -3.50 10.39 -28.66
C TYR A 113 -2.64 9.18 -28.24
N ILE A 114 -3.21 8.20 -27.54
CA ILE A 114 -2.48 6.98 -27.14
C ILE A 114 -1.96 6.21 -28.37
N PHE A 115 -2.79 6.01 -29.38
CA PHE A 115 -2.40 5.16 -30.52
C PHE A 115 -1.49 5.87 -31.52
N ASN A 116 -1.66 7.19 -31.72
CA ASN A 116 -1.00 7.93 -32.79
C ASN A 116 0.13 8.87 -32.33
N GLN A 117 0.13 9.33 -31.07
CA GLN A 117 1.08 10.34 -30.59
C GLN A 117 2.05 9.80 -29.52
N ILE A 118 1.70 8.70 -28.86
CA ILE A 118 2.62 8.03 -27.93
C ILE A 118 3.50 7.06 -28.73
N ASP A 119 4.82 7.22 -28.60
CA ASP A 119 5.79 6.29 -29.15
C ASP A 119 5.65 4.90 -28.52
N ASP A 120 6.08 3.86 -29.24
CA ASP A 120 6.05 2.51 -28.69
C ASP A 120 7.01 2.40 -27.50
N ILE A 121 6.52 1.85 -26.39
CA ILE A 121 7.28 1.64 -25.16
C ILE A 121 7.51 0.15 -24.99
N ASP A 122 8.76 -0.27 -24.87
CA ASP A 122 9.11 -1.68 -24.69
C ASP A 122 8.37 -2.30 -23.48
N LEU A 123 8.08 -3.60 -23.56
CA LEU A 123 7.35 -4.37 -22.54
C LEU A 123 5.92 -3.90 -22.23
N THR A 124 5.41 -2.90 -22.94
CA THR A 124 4.07 -2.35 -22.72
C THR A 124 3.26 -2.36 -24.01
N ASP A 125 2.03 -2.85 -23.94
CA ASP A 125 1.07 -2.76 -25.04
C ASP A 125 0.32 -1.42 -24.97
N LYS A 126 0.16 -0.74 -26.11
CA LYS A 126 -0.67 0.48 -26.21
C LYS A 126 -2.12 0.24 -25.78
N TYR A 127 -2.64 -0.97 -25.94
CA TYR A 127 -3.95 -1.33 -25.42
C TYR A 127 -4.03 -1.24 -23.90
N ASP A 128 -2.94 -1.52 -23.17
CA ASP A 128 -2.94 -1.35 -21.72
C ASP A 128 -3.07 0.13 -21.35
N LEU A 129 -2.38 1.02 -22.06
CA LEU A 129 -2.47 2.46 -21.84
C LEU A 129 -3.87 2.99 -22.15
N TYR A 130 -4.48 2.50 -23.23
CA TYR A 130 -5.87 2.78 -23.57
C TYR A 130 -6.83 2.33 -22.46
N GLN A 131 -6.67 1.12 -21.93
CA GLN A 131 -7.51 0.62 -20.84
C GLN A 131 -7.43 1.48 -19.59
N ILE A 132 -6.25 2.04 -19.27
CA ILE A 132 -6.10 2.97 -18.15
C ILE A 132 -7.00 4.19 -18.31
N ILE A 133 -7.09 4.76 -19.51
CA ILE A 133 -7.98 5.90 -19.78
C ILE A 133 -9.44 5.47 -19.63
N ILE A 134 -9.86 4.43 -20.32
CA ILE A 134 -11.28 4.02 -20.36
C ILE A 134 -11.80 3.67 -18.96
N ASN A 135 -11.00 2.96 -18.16
CA ASN A 135 -11.38 2.59 -16.79
C ASN A 135 -11.58 3.79 -15.86
N ASN A 136 -11.00 4.95 -16.19
CA ASN A 136 -11.05 6.16 -15.39
C ASN A 136 -11.85 7.30 -16.04
N PHE A 137 -12.35 7.11 -17.27
CA PHE A 137 -13.01 8.17 -18.03
C PHE A 137 -14.39 8.56 -17.47
N ASN A 138 -15.05 7.66 -16.72
CA ASN A 138 -16.39 7.90 -16.21
C ASN A 138 -16.48 9.14 -15.29
N VAL A 139 -15.46 9.40 -14.47
CA VAL A 139 -15.41 10.58 -13.59
C VAL A 139 -15.38 11.88 -14.40
N ILE A 140 -14.60 11.91 -15.49
CA ILE A 140 -14.52 13.05 -16.42
C ILE A 140 -15.88 13.27 -17.07
N LYS A 141 -16.50 12.19 -17.55
CA LYS A 141 -17.82 12.23 -18.19
C LYS A 141 -18.89 12.80 -17.25
N GLU A 142 -19.05 12.21 -16.06
CA GLU A 142 -20.07 12.63 -15.10
C GLU A 142 -19.89 14.08 -14.65
N ASN A 143 -18.65 14.50 -14.39
CA ASN A 143 -18.39 15.88 -13.96
C ASN A 143 -18.58 16.87 -15.12
N THR A 144 -18.21 16.52 -16.35
CA THR A 144 -18.49 17.35 -17.53
C THR A 144 -20.00 17.48 -17.78
N GLU A 145 -20.76 16.40 -17.70
CA GLU A 145 -22.23 16.42 -17.83
C GLU A 145 -22.88 17.30 -16.76
N LEU A 146 -22.41 17.19 -15.50
CA LEU A 146 -22.86 18.03 -14.40
C LEU A 146 -22.58 19.52 -14.70
N ILE A 147 -21.33 19.88 -14.99
CA ILE A 147 -20.93 21.27 -15.26
C ILE A 147 -21.72 21.84 -16.45
N SER A 148 -21.86 21.09 -17.53
CA SER A 148 -22.64 21.52 -18.71
C SER A 148 -24.11 21.77 -18.39
N LYS A 149 -24.70 21.04 -17.44
CA LYS A 149 -26.06 21.31 -16.97
C LYS A 149 -26.17 22.71 -16.32
N TYR A 150 -25.22 23.08 -15.45
CA TYR A 150 -25.20 24.41 -14.83
C TYR A 150 -25.03 25.53 -15.87
N TYR A 151 -24.26 25.31 -16.94
CA TYR A 151 -24.19 26.27 -18.06
C TYR A 151 -25.53 26.41 -18.81
N ASN A 152 -26.18 25.29 -19.16
CA ASN A 152 -27.44 25.29 -19.91
C ASN A 152 -28.63 25.85 -19.09
N ASP A 153 -28.69 25.56 -17.79
CA ASP A 153 -29.76 26.05 -16.91
C ASP A 153 -29.67 27.58 -16.73
N ASN A 154 -28.46 28.16 -16.80
CA ASN A 154 -28.22 29.60 -16.69
C ASN A 154 -28.44 30.36 -18.02
N ASP A 155 -28.13 29.77 -19.18
CA ASP A 155 -28.39 30.38 -20.50
C ASP A 155 -29.90 30.69 -20.71
N ASN A 156 -30.79 29.96 -20.05
CA ASN A 156 -32.24 30.14 -20.14
C ASN A 156 -32.78 31.30 -19.28
N GLN A 157 -31.99 31.88 -18.36
CA GLN A 157 -32.46 32.84 -17.36
C GLN A 157 -32.21 34.32 -17.69
N ASN A 158 -31.51 34.66 -18.80
CA ASN A 158 -31.20 36.05 -19.19
C ASN A 158 -30.53 36.91 -18.08
N GLU A 159 -29.90 36.28 -17.09
CA GLU A 159 -29.15 36.98 -16.04
C GLU A 159 -27.65 36.93 -16.36
N THR A 160 -26.98 38.07 -16.18
CA THR A 160 -25.54 38.30 -16.38
C THR A 160 -24.68 37.14 -15.88
N LYS A 161 -23.72 36.66 -16.70
CA LYS A 161 -22.66 35.67 -16.38
C LYS A 161 -22.53 35.39 -14.87
N GLN A 162 -23.24 34.38 -14.39
CA GLN A 162 -23.04 33.85 -13.05
C GLN A 162 -21.68 33.15 -13.00
N ASP A 163 -20.98 33.32 -11.88
CA ASP A 163 -19.75 32.60 -11.58
C ASP A 163 -20.10 31.11 -11.36
N ILE A 164 -20.17 30.33 -12.46
CA ILE A 164 -20.62 28.92 -12.47
C ILE A 164 -19.88 28.08 -11.41
N HIS A 165 -18.57 28.33 -11.24
CA HIS A 165 -17.78 27.65 -10.21
C HIS A 165 -18.33 27.91 -8.80
N LEU A 166 -18.77 29.12 -8.47
CA LEU A 166 -19.33 29.43 -7.14
C LEU A 166 -20.68 28.76 -6.89
N GLU A 167 -21.49 28.56 -7.94
CA GLU A 167 -22.76 27.83 -7.85
C GLU A 167 -22.51 26.35 -7.63
N LEU A 168 -21.66 25.74 -8.45
CA LEU A 168 -21.21 24.36 -8.28
C LEU A 168 -20.66 24.12 -6.88
N LEU A 169 -19.81 25.03 -6.39
CA LEU A 169 -19.24 24.91 -5.05
C LEU A 169 -20.31 24.94 -3.96
N LYS A 170 -21.40 25.69 -4.13
CA LYS A 170 -22.49 25.78 -3.15
C LYS A 170 -23.45 24.61 -3.22
N ASP A 171 -23.88 24.25 -4.43
CA ASP A 171 -24.96 23.29 -4.64
C ASP A 171 -24.50 21.84 -4.42
N GLU A 172 -23.22 21.56 -4.71
CA GLU A 172 -22.62 20.23 -4.52
C GLU A 172 -22.05 20.02 -3.11
N LEU A 173 -22.16 21.01 -2.22
CA LEU A 173 -21.58 21.01 -0.88
C LEU A 173 -22.54 20.47 0.17
N THR A 174 -22.06 19.52 0.95
CA THR A 174 -22.71 19.02 2.16
C THR A 174 -21.89 19.41 3.39
N VAL A 175 -22.53 20.05 4.38
CA VAL A 175 -21.86 20.49 5.62
C VAL A 175 -22.56 19.92 6.83
N THR A 176 -21.78 19.37 7.76
CA THR A 176 -22.23 19.03 9.10
C THR A 176 -21.74 20.07 10.10
N TRP A 177 -22.67 20.57 10.90
CA TRP A 177 -22.42 21.65 11.86
C TRP A 177 -22.41 21.10 13.29
N GLU A 178 -21.59 21.70 14.15
CA GLU A 178 -21.61 21.47 15.59
C GLU A 178 -21.67 22.78 16.38
N SER A 179 -22.24 22.75 17.58
CA SER A 179 -22.25 23.91 18.47
C SER A 179 -20.86 24.14 19.07
N LYS A 180 -20.35 25.37 18.98
CA LYS A 180 -19.05 25.77 19.58
C LYS A 180 -18.98 25.50 21.08
N LYS A 181 -20.11 25.58 21.78
CA LYS A 181 -20.25 25.25 23.20
C LYS A 181 -21.54 24.46 23.42
N LYS A 182 -21.60 23.67 24.50
CA LYS A 182 -22.84 23.00 24.90
C LYS A 182 -23.97 24.02 25.01
N LYS A 183 -24.99 23.90 24.14
CA LYS A 183 -26.18 24.77 24.07
C LYS A 183 -25.92 26.20 23.57
N SER A 184 -24.93 26.44 22.71
CA SER A 184 -24.82 27.72 21.97
C SER A 184 -25.52 27.66 20.62
N GLU A 185 -26.09 28.79 20.19
CA GLU A 185 -26.57 29.00 18.81
C GLU A 185 -25.40 29.19 17.82
N ASP A 186 -24.20 29.52 18.32
CA ASP A 186 -23.00 29.61 17.49
C ASP A 186 -22.60 28.22 16.97
N LEU A 187 -22.69 28.05 15.65
CA LEU A 187 -22.29 26.85 14.92
C LEU A 187 -20.88 27.00 14.34
N GLU A 188 -20.19 25.88 14.19
CA GLU A 188 -18.97 25.74 13.41
C GLU A 188 -19.01 24.48 12.56
N VAL A 189 -18.19 24.46 11.51
CA VAL A 189 -18.10 23.30 10.62
C VAL A 189 -17.43 22.16 11.38
N LYS A 190 -18.18 21.08 11.56
CA LYS A 190 -17.67 19.83 12.11
C LYS A 190 -16.97 19.00 11.04
N ASP A 191 -17.61 18.90 9.88
CA ASP A 191 -17.11 18.21 8.70
C ASP A 191 -17.86 18.71 7.46
N TRP A 192 -17.24 18.61 6.30
CA TRP A 192 -17.85 18.99 5.03
C TRP A 192 -17.37 18.07 3.91
N ASN A 193 -18.21 17.89 2.89
CA ASN A 193 -17.87 17.13 1.71
C ASN A 193 -18.47 17.79 0.46
N SER A 194 -17.91 17.48 -0.71
CA SER A 194 -18.42 17.95 -1.99
C SER A 194 -18.34 16.84 -3.03
N THR A 195 -19.40 16.67 -3.82
CA THR A 195 -19.45 15.67 -4.89
C THR A 195 -18.45 16.01 -6.01
N ILE A 196 -18.25 17.30 -6.27
CA ILE A 196 -17.38 17.79 -7.35
C ILE A 196 -15.92 17.93 -6.91
N LEU A 197 -15.63 18.42 -5.71
CA LEU A 197 -14.26 18.58 -5.21
C LEU A 197 -14.16 18.19 -3.73
N GLU A 198 -13.76 16.95 -3.48
CA GLU A 198 -13.60 16.40 -2.13
C GLU A 198 -12.59 17.21 -1.29
N PRO A 199 -12.77 17.30 0.05
CA PRO A 199 -11.89 18.06 0.93
C PRO A 199 -10.40 17.72 0.81
N ARG A 200 -10.08 16.46 0.47
CA ARG A 200 -8.69 16.01 0.30
C ARG A 200 -7.94 16.80 -0.77
N PHE A 201 -8.61 17.23 -1.85
CA PHE A 201 -7.97 18.02 -2.89
C PHE A 201 -7.58 19.40 -2.38
N ILE A 202 -8.43 20.01 -1.55
CA ILE A 202 -8.16 21.30 -0.93
C ILE A 202 -7.05 21.19 0.11
N LYS A 203 -7.14 20.18 0.98
CA LYS A 203 -6.14 19.92 2.02
C LYS A 203 -4.77 19.64 1.41
N ASN A 204 -4.67 18.77 0.42
CA ASN A 204 -3.42 18.42 -0.23
C ASN A 204 -2.82 19.59 -1.03
N LYS A 205 -3.64 20.44 -1.66
CA LYS A 205 -3.14 21.56 -2.46
C LYS A 205 -2.68 22.76 -1.62
N TYR A 206 -3.45 23.13 -0.58
CA TYR A 206 -3.26 24.39 0.14
C TYR A 206 -2.78 24.22 1.58
N PHE A 207 -2.94 23.03 2.17
CA PHE A 207 -2.66 22.77 3.59
C PHE A 207 -1.83 21.49 3.78
N LYS A 208 -0.98 21.17 2.81
CA LYS A 208 -0.23 19.90 2.75
C LYS A 208 0.54 19.62 4.04
N ASP A 209 1.32 20.58 4.52
CA ASP A 209 2.15 20.40 5.72
C ASP A 209 1.32 20.04 6.96
N ILE A 210 0.15 20.68 7.14
CA ILE A 210 -0.76 20.40 8.26
C ILE A 210 -1.45 19.05 8.05
N TYR A 211 -1.83 18.74 6.82
CA TYR A 211 -2.48 17.48 6.47
C TYR A 211 -1.55 16.27 6.67
N ASP A 212 -0.30 16.38 6.21
CA ASP A 212 0.75 15.38 6.41
C ASP A 212 1.09 15.24 7.90
N PHE A 213 1.19 16.36 8.64
CA PHE A 213 1.38 16.34 10.10
C PHE A 213 0.27 15.56 10.82
N LEU A 214 -1.00 15.77 10.44
CA LEU A 214 -2.12 15.02 11.02
C LEU A 214 -2.06 13.52 10.69
N SER A 215 -1.60 13.15 9.49
CA SER A 215 -1.38 11.73 9.14
C SER A 215 -0.34 11.09 10.06
N VAL A 216 0.79 11.76 10.29
CA VAL A 216 1.83 11.28 11.21
C VAL A 216 1.32 11.18 12.65
N GLN A 217 0.54 12.16 13.12
CA GLN A 217 -0.06 12.10 14.46
C GLN A 217 -1.07 10.93 14.58
N GLN A 218 -1.82 10.63 13.51
CA GLN A 218 -2.75 9.49 13.48
C GLN A 218 -1.99 8.16 13.58
N GLU A 219 -0.91 7.99 12.81
CA GLU A 219 -0.03 6.81 12.89
C GLU A 219 0.55 6.65 14.31
N GLN A 220 1.01 7.74 14.94
CA GLN A 220 1.49 7.72 16.33
C GLN A 220 0.41 7.33 17.34
N ILE A 221 -0.85 7.76 17.12
CA ILE A 221 -1.97 7.35 17.97
C ILE A 221 -2.23 5.84 17.84
N GLU A 222 -2.14 5.30 16.63
CA GLU A 222 -2.32 3.88 16.33
C GLU A 222 -1.20 3.03 16.93
N GLU A 223 0.07 3.44 16.74
CA GLU A 223 1.23 2.81 17.37
C GLU A 223 1.08 2.75 18.90
N GLN A 224 0.68 3.86 19.53
CA GLN A 224 0.43 3.89 20.97
C GLN A 224 -0.75 3.02 21.40
N ASN A 225 -1.80 2.88 20.59
CA ASN A 225 -2.88 1.94 20.89
C ASN A 225 -2.35 0.51 20.90
N SER A 226 -1.56 0.14 19.89
CA SER A 226 -0.94 -1.19 19.80
C SER A 226 0.02 -1.45 20.96
N GLU A 227 0.85 -0.48 21.34
CA GLU A 227 1.72 -0.60 22.53
C GLU A 227 0.91 -0.78 23.82
N ILE A 228 -0.15 -0.01 24.01
CA ILE A 228 -1.05 -0.15 25.18
C ILE A 228 -1.68 -1.55 25.20
N GLU A 229 -2.21 -2.02 24.07
CA GLU A 229 -2.81 -3.36 23.96
C GLU A 229 -1.79 -4.47 24.25
N ASN A 230 -0.57 -4.33 23.73
CA ASN A 230 0.53 -5.26 23.99
C ASN A 230 0.84 -5.34 25.49
N VAL A 231 1.04 -4.21 26.18
CA VAL A 231 1.33 -4.21 27.62
C VAL A 231 0.16 -4.77 28.43
N LEU A 232 -1.08 -4.44 28.06
CA LEU A 232 -2.28 -4.97 28.72
C LEU A 232 -2.43 -6.48 28.53
N SER A 233 -2.03 -7.02 27.38
CA SER A 233 -2.08 -8.46 27.10
C SER A 233 -1.11 -9.28 27.95
N LEU A 234 -0.07 -8.64 28.50
CA LEU A 234 0.91 -9.27 29.39
C LEU A 234 0.44 -9.30 30.86
N ILE A 235 -0.73 -8.74 31.19
CA ILE A 235 -1.31 -8.82 32.53
C ILE A 235 -2.02 -10.17 32.66
N ASP A 236 -1.53 -11.00 33.59
CA ASP A 236 -2.07 -12.32 33.84
C ASP A 236 -3.53 -12.25 34.35
N GLU A 237 -4.32 -13.29 34.08
CA GLU A 237 -5.74 -13.33 34.50
C GLU A 237 -5.91 -13.19 36.02
N GLU A 238 -4.95 -13.69 36.80
CA GLU A 238 -4.97 -13.60 38.27
C GLU A 238 -4.79 -12.16 38.78
N ASP A 239 -4.12 -11.32 37.99
CA ASP A 239 -3.83 -9.92 38.32
C ASP A 239 -4.96 -8.97 37.89
N LYS A 240 -5.92 -9.45 37.09
CA LYS A 240 -7.11 -8.68 36.71
C LYS A 240 -8.06 -8.58 37.90
N THR A 241 -8.02 -7.44 38.57
CA THR A 241 -8.94 -7.12 39.66
C THR A 241 -10.05 -6.20 39.19
N ASP A 242 -11.17 -6.15 39.91
CA ASP A 242 -12.28 -5.21 39.65
C ASP A 242 -11.83 -3.73 39.65
N GLU A 243 -10.66 -3.42 40.22
CA GLU A 243 -10.09 -2.08 40.20
C GLU A 243 -9.53 -1.69 38.83
N ILE A 244 -8.98 -2.65 38.08
CA ILE A 244 -8.33 -2.41 36.78
C ILE A 244 -9.07 -3.03 35.59
N TYR A 245 -10.00 -3.94 35.82
CA TYR A 245 -10.68 -4.69 34.77
C TYR A 245 -12.20 -4.77 35.01
N ASP A 246 -12.97 -4.45 33.98
CA ASP A 246 -14.43 -4.59 33.95
C ASP A 246 -14.76 -5.94 33.31
N PHE A 247 -15.10 -6.93 34.15
CA PHE A 247 -15.42 -8.29 33.71
C PHE A 247 -16.74 -8.39 32.92
N GLU A 248 -17.68 -7.46 33.12
CA GLU A 248 -18.94 -7.45 32.35
C GLU A 248 -18.70 -6.95 30.93
N LYS A 249 -17.81 -5.98 30.75
CA LYS A 249 -17.47 -5.40 29.45
C LYS A 249 -16.24 -5.99 28.80
N GLU A 250 -15.56 -6.91 29.48
CA GLU A 250 -14.28 -7.52 29.09
C GLU A 250 -13.23 -6.47 28.69
N LYS A 251 -13.07 -5.42 29.50
CA LYS A 251 -12.20 -4.28 29.19
C LYS A 251 -11.47 -3.72 30.40
N PHE A 252 -10.23 -3.28 30.19
CA PHE A 252 -9.47 -2.57 31.21
C PHE A 252 -10.06 -1.18 31.52
N ILE A 253 -10.10 -0.85 32.81
CA ILE A 253 -10.55 0.43 33.35
C ILE A 253 -9.36 1.38 33.39
N ILE A 254 -9.11 2.09 32.29
CA ILE A 254 -7.91 2.93 32.16
C ILE A 254 -7.93 4.11 33.14
N LYS A 255 -8.94 4.99 33.05
CA LYS A 255 -8.94 6.27 33.77
C LYS A 255 -9.16 6.12 35.28
N ASP A 256 -10.16 5.32 35.66
CA ASP A 256 -10.57 5.18 37.05
C ASP A 256 -9.85 4.06 37.81
N GLY A 257 -9.14 3.19 37.09
CA GLY A 257 -8.34 2.09 37.62
C GLY A 257 -6.85 2.30 37.41
N ILE A 258 -6.35 1.97 36.23
CA ILE A 258 -4.90 1.96 35.89
C ILE A 258 -4.23 3.31 36.19
N GLU A 259 -4.77 4.44 35.73
CA GLU A 259 -4.18 5.76 35.98
C GLU A 259 -4.18 6.15 37.46
N LYS A 260 -5.17 5.72 38.25
CA LYS A 260 -5.22 5.99 39.70
C LYS A 260 -4.21 5.13 40.46
N LEU A 261 -4.10 3.86 40.10
CA LEU A 261 -3.13 2.94 40.70
C LEU A 261 -1.70 3.35 40.35
N ALA A 262 -1.43 3.70 39.09
CA ALA A 262 -0.13 4.21 38.67
C ALA A 262 0.30 5.44 39.49
N LYS A 263 -0.61 6.37 39.80
CA LYS A 263 -0.32 7.53 40.66
C LYS A 263 0.03 7.12 42.09
N SER A 264 -0.67 6.13 42.65
CA SER A 264 -0.37 5.59 43.97
C SER A 264 1.00 4.88 43.98
N ILE A 265 1.27 4.03 42.99
CA ILE A 265 2.54 3.32 42.82
C ILE A 265 3.70 4.33 42.74
N LYS A 266 3.62 5.32 41.84
CA LYS A 266 4.63 6.38 41.68
C LYS A 266 4.87 7.20 42.96
N LYS A 267 3.87 7.29 43.85
CA LYS A 267 3.96 8.07 45.10
C LYS A 267 4.58 7.26 46.25
N TYR A 268 4.32 5.95 46.31
CA TYR A 268 4.67 5.12 47.48
C TYR A 268 5.82 4.13 47.24
N LYS A 269 6.17 3.80 45.98
CA LYS A 269 7.28 2.91 45.64
C LYS A 269 8.44 3.70 45.02
N GLN A 270 9.65 3.55 45.58
CA GLN A 270 10.88 4.14 45.04
C GLN A 270 11.57 3.28 43.97
N VAL A 271 11.32 1.96 43.98
CA VAL A 271 11.84 1.00 43.00
C VAL A 271 10.67 0.14 42.54
N ILE A 272 10.49 0.08 41.23
CA ILE A 272 9.51 -0.78 40.57
C ILE A 272 10.33 -1.89 39.89
N GLU A 273 9.97 -3.14 40.16
CA GLU A 273 10.61 -4.28 39.54
C GLU A 273 10.21 -4.38 38.06
N GLN A 274 11.18 -4.60 37.19
CA GLN A 274 10.94 -4.72 35.75
C GLN A 274 10.00 -5.89 35.46
N ASP A 275 9.05 -5.71 34.54
CA ASP A 275 8.04 -6.70 34.14
C ASP A 275 7.02 -7.08 35.22
N SER A 276 7.05 -6.42 36.39
CA SER A 276 6.01 -6.57 37.42
C SER A 276 4.66 -5.99 36.99
N LEU A 277 3.59 -6.39 37.66
CA LEU A 277 2.25 -5.81 37.48
C LEU A 277 2.29 -4.28 37.66
N GLU A 278 3.01 -3.79 38.65
CA GLU A 278 3.14 -2.36 38.90
C GLU A 278 3.91 -1.62 37.79
N ASP A 279 4.91 -2.26 37.19
CA ASP A 279 5.61 -1.72 36.01
C ASP A 279 4.67 -1.61 34.82
N LYS A 280 3.94 -2.69 34.49
CA LYS A 280 2.94 -2.72 33.42
C LYS A 280 1.86 -1.63 33.62
N ILE A 281 1.34 -1.47 34.84
CA ILE A 281 0.36 -0.42 35.19
C ILE A 281 0.95 0.99 34.97
N VAL A 282 2.19 1.22 35.39
CA VAL A 282 2.86 2.52 35.19
C VAL A 282 3.15 2.79 33.71
N GLN A 283 3.58 1.78 32.95
CA GLN A 283 3.82 1.88 31.51
C GLN A 283 2.54 2.24 30.76
N VAL A 284 1.42 1.52 30.99
CA VAL A 284 0.12 1.84 30.37
C VAL A 284 -0.33 3.25 30.74
N SER A 285 -0.19 3.66 32.00
CA SER A 285 -0.54 5.02 32.42
C SER A 285 0.29 6.08 31.68
N ASN A 286 1.59 5.88 31.48
CA ASN A 286 2.45 6.83 30.76
C ASN A 286 2.11 6.89 29.27
N LEU A 287 1.88 5.73 28.63
CA LEU A 287 1.48 5.65 27.23
C LEU A 287 0.13 6.36 27.02
N TYR A 288 -0.81 6.17 27.93
CA TYR A 288 -2.11 6.82 27.84
C TYR A 288 -2.06 8.34 28.10
N GLU A 289 -1.17 8.81 28.99
CA GLU A 289 -0.91 10.24 29.17
C GLU A 289 -0.33 10.88 27.89
N LYS A 290 0.69 10.26 27.28
CA LYS A 290 1.23 10.71 25.98
C LYS A 290 0.16 10.71 24.89
N GLN A 291 -0.66 9.66 24.83
CA GLN A 291 -1.74 9.56 23.86
C GLN A 291 -2.78 10.67 24.02
N LYS A 292 -3.11 11.06 25.25
CA LYS A 292 -4.01 12.19 25.49
C LYS A 292 -3.45 13.51 24.96
N GLU A 293 -2.16 13.76 25.14
CA GLU A 293 -1.49 14.97 24.65
C GLU A 293 -1.52 15.02 23.12
N ILE A 294 -1.13 13.93 22.46
CA ILE A 294 -1.18 13.78 21.00
C ILE A 294 -2.62 13.94 20.48
N LYS A 295 -3.59 13.25 21.08
CA LYS A 295 -5.02 13.39 20.70
C LYS A 295 -5.55 14.81 20.89
N ALA A 296 -5.10 15.54 21.91
CA ALA A 296 -5.52 16.92 22.13
C ALA A 296 -5.00 17.83 21.00
N ILE A 297 -3.72 17.69 20.62
CA ILE A 297 -3.11 18.44 19.51
C ILE A 297 -3.77 18.06 18.19
N PHE A 298 -3.96 16.76 17.93
CA PHE A 298 -4.63 16.24 16.74
C PHE A 298 -6.03 16.82 16.59
N ASN A 299 -6.86 16.75 17.62
CA ASN A 299 -8.25 17.22 17.56
C ASN A 299 -8.34 18.72 17.29
N LEU A 300 -7.49 19.53 17.94
CA LEU A 300 -7.43 20.98 17.72
C LEU A 300 -6.99 21.30 16.30
N THR A 301 -5.90 20.67 15.84
CA THR A 301 -5.31 20.90 14.51
C THR A 301 -6.25 20.42 13.40
N ASN A 302 -6.87 19.26 13.55
CA ASN A 302 -7.82 18.71 12.59
C ASN A 302 -9.06 19.61 12.47
N LYS A 303 -9.59 20.10 13.59
CA LYS A 303 -10.71 21.04 13.58
C LYS A 303 -10.36 22.35 12.85
N GLN A 304 -9.17 22.88 13.11
CA GLN A 304 -8.68 24.05 12.39
C GLN A 304 -8.55 23.77 10.88
N LEU A 305 -7.95 22.63 10.50
CA LEU A 305 -7.81 22.24 9.10
C LEU A 305 -9.17 22.09 8.40
N ILE A 306 -10.17 21.51 9.07
CA ILE A 306 -11.52 21.37 8.53
C ILE A 306 -12.13 22.76 8.24
N ASN A 307 -12.05 23.69 9.19
CA ASN A 307 -12.54 25.05 9.01
C ASN A 307 -11.77 25.81 7.92
N ASP A 308 -10.45 25.74 7.92
CA ASP A 308 -9.61 26.48 6.96
C ASP A 308 -9.77 25.91 5.53
N SER A 309 -9.86 24.59 5.39
CA SER A 309 -10.15 23.95 4.10
C SER A 309 -11.56 24.26 3.60
N TYR A 310 -12.55 24.33 4.49
CA TYR A 310 -13.92 24.74 4.14
C TYR A 310 -13.95 26.19 3.63
N ASN A 311 -13.33 27.12 4.36
CA ASN A 311 -13.28 28.53 3.96
C ASN A 311 -12.51 28.71 2.64
N LYS A 312 -11.43 27.94 2.42
CA LYS A 312 -10.71 27.95 1.15
C LYS A 312 -11.57 27.40 0.01
N TYR A 313 -12.30 26.31 0.24
CA TYR A 313 -13.23 25.74 -0.75
C TYR A 313 -14.27 26.77 -1.22
N LEU A 314 -14.89 27.52 -0.29
CA LEU A 314 -15.87 28.55 -0.61
C LEU A 314 -15.29 29.80 -1.31
N SER A 315 -13.97 29.98 -1.26
CA SER A 315 -13.27 31.15 -1.84
C SER A 315 -12.34 30.77 -2.98
N LEU A 316 -12.51 29.58 -3.57
CA LEU A 316 -11.78 29.17 -4.76
C LEU A 316 -12.13 30.11 -5.91
N THR A 317 -11.10 30.62 -6.57
CA THR A 317 -11.26 31.31 -7.86
C THR A 317 -11.58 30.31 -8.96
N GLU A 318 -12.12 30.78 -10.09
CA GLU A 318 -12.40 29.94 -11.25
C GLU A 318 -11.18 29.12 -11.72
N ASN A 319 -10.00 29.75 -11.80
CA ASN A 319 -8.77 29.07 -12.19
C ASN A 319 -8.33 28.02 -11.17
N GLU A 320 -8.45 28.32 -9.87
CA GLU A 320 -8.13 27.37 -8.81
C GLU A 320 -9.08 26.17 -8.83
N PHE A 321 -10.37 26.41 -9.06
CA PHE A 321 -11.38 25.37 -9.23
C PHE A 321 -11.07 24.48 -10.44
N TYR A 322 -10.78 25.08 -11.59
CA TYR A 322 -10.40 24.37 -12.82
C TYR A 322 -9.15 23.50 -12.60
N GLU A 323 -8.08 24.05 -12.02
CA GLU A 323 -6.84 23.29 -11.79
C GLU A 323 -7.05 22.08 -10.85
N LEU A 324 -7.86 22.24 -9.80
CA LEU A 324 -8.24 21.15 -8.90
C LEU A 324 -9.12 20.11 -9.60
N LEU A 325 -10.03 20.54 -10.47
CA LEU A 325 -10.89 19.67 -11.24
C LEU A 325 -10.07 18.79 -12.21
N ILE A 326 -9.15 19.39 -12.96
CA ILE A 326 -8.22 18.65 -13.84
C ILE A 326 -7.36 17.68 -13.03
N THR A 327 -6.88 18.11 -11.85
CA THR A 327 -6.12 17.23 -10.95
C THR A 327 -6.97 16.02 -10.53
N LYS A 328 -8.21 16.24 -10.09
CA LYS A 328 -9.14 15.16 -9.71
C LYS A 328 -9.38 14.19 -10.86
N TRP A 329 -9.65 14.72 -12.05
CA TRP A 329 -9.98 13.94 -13.24
C TRP A 329 -8.84 13.03 -13.70
N LEU A 330 -7.60 13.50 -13.55
CA LEU A 330 -6.42 12.82 -14.08
C LEU A 330 -5.60 12.10 -13.01
N GLU A 331 -5.90 12.26 -11.72
CA GLU A 331 -5.15 11.65 -10.61
C GLU A 331 -4.98 10.14 -10.81
N ASN A 332 -6.07 9.41 -11.03
CA ASN A 332 -5.99 7.96 -11.20
C ASN A 332 -5.29 7.56 -12.49
N ILE A 333 -5.50 8.30 -13.59
CA ILE A 333 -4.85 8.01 -14.87
C ILE A 333 -3.34 8.17 -14.74
N ILE A 334 -2.89 9.29 -14.19
CA ILE A 334 -1.47 9.58 -13.96
C ILE A 334 -0.86 8.56 -13.00
N LYS A 335 -1.54 8.27 -11.88
CA LYS A 335 -1.08 7.28 -10.91
C LYS A 335 -0.95 5.90 -11.55
N THR A 336 -1.92 5.45 -12.35
CA THR A 336 -1.85 4.13 -12.99
C THR A 336 -0.81 4.09 -14.11
N PHE A 337 -0.59 5.18 -14.85
CA PHE A 337 0.54 5.27 -15.78
C PHE A 337 1.89 5.15 -15.07
N GLU A 338 2.08 5.86 -13.95
CA GLU A 338 3.33 5.81 -13.19
C GLU A 338 3.53 4.46 -12.47
N GLN A 339 2.45 3.77 -12.11
CA GLN A 339 2.48 2.43 -11.51
C GLN A 339 2.73 1.32 -12.54
N LYS A 340 2.27 1.49 -13.79
CA LYS A 340 2.41 0.49 -14.86
C LYS A 340 3.83 -0.09 -15.02
N PRO A 341 4.91 0.71 -15.10
CA PRO A 341 6.26 0.16 -15.21
C PRO A 341 6.67 -0.64 -13.97
N ILE A 342 6.25 -0.21 -12.78
CA ILE A 342 6.52 -0.89 -11.50
C ILE A 342 5.86 -2.28 -11.52
N ASP A 343 4.59 -2.37 -11.93
CA ASP A 343 3.88 -3.65 -12.02
C ASP A 343 4.53 -4.62 -13.03
N ILE A 344 5.02 -4.09 -14.16
CA ILE A 344 5.74 -4.88 -15.16
C ILE A 344 7.05 -5.41 -14.56
N ILE A 345 7.86 -4.54 -13.95
CA ILE A 345 9.14 -4.92 -13.34
C ILE A 345 8.91 -5.94 -12.23
N ASP A 346 7.94 -5.70 -11.35
CA ASP A 346 7.60 -6.58 -10.24
C ASP A 346 7.12 -7.95 -10.71
N SER A 347 6.37 -8.00 -11.83
CA SER A 347 6.03 -9.27 -12.46
C SER A 347 7.28 -10.07 -12.87
N TYR A 348 8.34 -9.43 -13.35
CA TYR A 348 9.61 -10.11 -13.68
C TYR A 348 10.42 -10.47 -12.43
N VAL A 349 10.46 -9.60 -11.42
CA VAL A 349 11.08 -9.90 -10.12
C VAL A 349 10.48 -11.20 -9.56
N SER A 350 9.15 -11.29 -9.47
CA SER A 350 8.49 -12.51 -8.98
C SER A 350 8.77 -13.72 -9.87
N LYS A 351 8.87 -13.56 -11.19
CA LYS A 351 9.24 -14.66 -12.10
C LYS A 351 10.66 -15.16 -11.85
N PHE A 352 11.62 -14.28 -11.58
CA PHE A 352 13.00 -14.67 -11.27
C PHE A 352 13.13 -15.30 -9.89
N GLU A 353 12.43 -14.78 -8.89
CA GLU A 353 12.33 -15.38 -7.55
C GLU A 353 11.74 -16.79 -7.62
N LEU A 354 10.65 -16.97 -8.37
CA LEU A 354 10.05 -18.29 -8.58
C LEU A 354 10.98 -19.23 -9.33
N LEU A 355 11.68 -18.74 -10.35
CA LEU A 355 12.64 -19.53 -11.12
C LEU A 355 13.83 -19.98 -10.26
N SER A 356 14.32 -19.10 -9.38
CA SER A 356 15.37 -19.44 -8.42
C SER A 356 14.88 -20.49 -7.43
N LYS A 357 13.73 -20.24 -6.79
CA LYS A 357 13.13 -21.14 -5.80
C LYS A 357 12.82 -22.53 -6.36
N LYS A 358 12.41 -22.60 -7.63
CA LYS A 358 12.09 -23.86 -8.32
C LYS A 358 13.26 -24.85 -8.33
N TYR A 359 14.50 -24.36 -8.29
CA TYR A 359 15.73 -25.17 -8.37
C TYR A 359 16.67 -24.95 -7.19
N GLU A 360 16.15 -24.44 -6.08
CA GLU A 360 16.89 -24.20 -4.84
C GLU A 360 17.16 -25.52 -4.11
N ASP A 361 16.11 -26.31 -3.85
CA ASP A 361 16.22 -27.64 -3.25
C ASP A 361 16.29 -28.71 -4.35
N THR A 362 17.47 -29.27 -4.56
CA THR A 362 17.66 -30.29 -5.60
C THR A 362 17.30 -31.69 -5.08
N LEU A 363 17.05 -32.64 -5.98
CA LEU A 363 16.87 -34.04 -5.59
C LEU A 363 18.11 -34.61 -4.90
N ASP A 364 19.30 -34.15 -5.25
CA ASP A 364 20.53 -34.54 -4.56
C ASP A 364 20.56 -33.98 -3.13
N ASP A 365 20.16 -32.71 -2.92
CA ASP A 365 20.05 -32.11 -1.60
C ASP A 365 19.03 -32.84 -0.73
N ILE A 366 17.86 -33.15 -1.27
CA ILE A 366 16.80 -33.89 -0.56
C ILE A 366 17.29 -35.28 -0.15
N ASN A 367 17.96 -36.00 -1.05
CA ASN A 367 18.52 -37.32 -0.71
C ASN A 367 19.60 -37.21 0.37
N ASN A 368 20.46 -36.20 0.31
CA ASN A 368 21.47 -35.96 1.33
C ASN A 368 20.84 -35.61 2.69
N GLN A 369 19.75 -34.82 2.70
CA GLN A 369 18.98 -34.55 3.91
C GLN A 369 18.36 -35.81 4.49
N ILE A 370 17.75 -36.67 3.65
CA ILE A 370 17.19 -37.96 4.06
C ILE A 370 18.29 -38.81 4.73
N LEU A 371 19.43 -38.96 4.07
CA LEU A 371 20.55 -39.76 4.61
C LEU A 371 21.08 -39.21 5.94
N ASN A 372 21.15 -37.89 6.09
CA ASN A 372 21.57 -37.25 7.34
C ASN A 372 20.54 -37.46 8.45
N SER A 373 19.25 -37.25 8.17
CA SER A 373 18.17 -37.48 9.14
C SER A 373 18.05 -38.96 9.53
N GLU A 374 18.24 -39.89 8.59
CA GLU A 374 18.30 -41.33 8.88
C GLU A 374 19.46 -41.64 9.83
N LYS A 375 20.63 -41.05 9.59
CA LYS A 375 21.79 -41.22 10.46
C LYS A 375 21.56 -40.67 11.87
N GLU A 376 20.98 -39.48 11.99
CA GLU A 376 20.63 -38.89 13.29
C GLU A 376 19.60 -39.76 14.04
N LEU A 377 18.58 -40.26 13.34
CA LEU A 377 17.59 -41.17 13.93
C LEU A 377 18.24 -42.47 14.41
N LEU A 378 19.17 -43.05 13.63
CA LEU A 378 19.90 -44.24 14.03
C LEU A 378 20.74 -44.01 15.29
N ASP A 379 21.36 -42.84 15.42
CA ASP A 379 22.14 -42.50 16.61
C ASP A 379 21.22 -42.30 17.83
N LEU A 380 20.07 -41.62 17.69
CA LEU A 380 19.06 -41.52 18.75
C LEU A 380 18.51 -42.89 19.19
N LEU A 381 18.28 -43.80 18.23
CA LEU A 381 17.78 -45.15 18.51
C LEU A 381 18.82 -46.00 19.28
N LYS A 382 20.12 -45.80 19.03
CA LYS A 382 21.21 -46.50 19.75
C LYS A 382 21.32 -46.06 21.20
N ASP A 383 20.95 -44.82 21.51
CA ASP A 383 21.01 -44.26 22.85
C ASP A 383 19.80 -44.67 23.73
N LEU A 384 18.78 -45.29 23.15
CA LEU A 384 17.62 -45.79 23.89
C LEU A 384 17.98 -46.98 24.79
N THR A 385 17.40 -46.99 25.99
CA THR A 385 17.49 -48.10 26.94
C THR A 385 16.09 -48.51 27.39
N GLY A 386 15.82 -49.81 27.51
CA GLY A 386 14.50 -50.33 27.88
C GLY A 386 14.49 -51.81 28.23
N GLU A 387 13.31 -52.42 28.34
CA GLU A 387 13.14 -53.85 28.58
C GLU A 387 13.65 -54.69 27.38
N GLU A 388 13.99 -55.95 27.61
CA GLU A 388 14.62 -56.82 26.60
C GLU A 388 13.77 -56.97 25.32
N SER A 389 12.44 -57.03 25.48
CA SER A 389 11.51 -57.08 24.34
C SER A 389 11.57 -55.82 23.48
N ASP A 390 11.63 -54.65 24.12
CA ASP A 390 11.66 -53.35 23.44
C ASP A 390 13.01 -53.11 22.78
N MET A 391 14.12 -53.43 23.47
CA MET A 391 15.46 -53.34 22.90
C MET A 391 15.64 -54.29 21.71
N ARG A 392 14.98 -55.44 21.70
CA ARG A 392 14.96 -56.33 20.53
C ARG A 392 14.25 -55.70 19.34
N ALA A 393 13.12 -55.01 19.56
CA ALA A 393 12.41 -54.30 18.51
C ALA A 393 13.21 -53.10 17.97
N VAL A 394 13.80 -52.30 18.86
CA VAL A 394 14.66 -51.15 18.49
C VAL A 394 15.86 -51.59 17.65
N ASN A 395 16.53 -52.68 18.02
CA ASN A 395 17.66 -53.20 17.25
C ASN A 395 17.27 -53.72 15.86
N GLU A 396 16.07 -54.29 15.69
CA GLU A 396 15.57 -54.66 14.36
C GLU A 396 15.24 -53.43 13.51
N LEU A 397 14.67 -52.38 14.12
CA LEU A 397 14.41 -51.11 13.43
C LEU A 397 15.72 -50.42 12.98
N ILE A 398 16.76 -50.43 13.82
CA ILE A 398 18.11 -49.93 13.48
C ILE A 398 18.68 -50.65 12.26
N LYS A 399 18.50 -51.97 12.14
CA LYS A 399 18.97 -52.75 10.97
C LYS A 399 18.23 -52.38 9.69
N ILE A 400 16.93 -52.10 9.78
CA ILE A 400 16.11 -51.75 8.61
C ILE A 400 16.50 -50.36 8.10
N LEU A 401 16.63 -49.38 9.00
CA LEU A 401 16.94 -47.98 8.64
C LEU A 401 18.42 -47.76 8.29
N GLY A 402 19.33 -48.51 8.91
CA GLY A 402 20.76 -48.50 8.56
C GLY A 402 21.11 -49.40 7.37
N GLY A 403 20.11 -50.05 6.78
CA GLY A 403 20.24 -50.98 5.66
C GLY A 403 20.06 -50.30 4.31
N ASN A 404 20.95 -49.35 3.99
CA ASN A 404 21.31 -49.02 2.61
C ASN A 404 22.78 -49.37 2.39
#